data_AF-A0A821XLU6-F1
#
_entry.id   AF-A0A821XLU6-F1
#
_cell.length_a   1.000
_cell.length_b   1.000
_cell.length_c   1.000
_cell.angle_alpha   90.00
_cell.angle_beta   90.00
_cell.angle_gamma   90.00
#
_symmetry.space_group_name_H-M   'P 1'
#
loop_
_entity.id
_entity.type
_entity.pdbx_description
1 polymer ?
#
loop_
_entity_poly.entity_id
_entity_poly.type
_entity_poly.pdbx_seq_one_letter_code
_entity_poly.pdbx_strand_id
1 'polypeptide(L)'
;MGFFIQDLHRQIEQLHTEAHQTSKMIIYRDQGMSNDDFEKIKKSEGGLLSFKNFLSTSIDQDVSYSFAESAGDNPELIGILFQIKIDPLISTVSFASLDNIDNVLS
;
A
#
# COMPACT_ATOMS: atom_id res chain seq x y z
N MET A 1 10.57 -19.55 -3.55
CA MET A 1 9.92 -18.29 -3.14
C MET A 1 10.77 -17.05 -3.41
N GLY A 2 12.10 -17.08 -3.19
CA GLY A 2 12.96 -15.93 -3.51
C GLY A 2 12.89 -15.46 -4.98
N PHE A 3 12.89 -16.41 -5.93
CA PHE A 3 12.76 -16.10 -7.36
C PHE A 3 11.46 -15.36 -7.69
N PHE A 4 10.33 -15.81 -7.14
CA PHE A 4 9.03 -15.15 -7.36
C PHE A 4 9.02 -13.71 -6.80
N ILE A 5 9.55 -13.52 -5.60
CA ILE A 5 9.66 -12.18 -4.98
C ILE A 5 10.56 -11.26 -5.82
N GLN A 6 11.66 -11.78 -6.35
CA GLN A 6 12.56 -11.06 -7.24
C GLN A 6 11.88 -10.70 -8.57
N ASP A 7 11.19 -11.66 -9.19
CA ASP A 7 10.48 -11.44 -10.45
C ASP A 7 9.31 -10.45 -10.29
N LEU A 8 8.59 -10.50 -9.16
CA LEU A 8 7.56 -9.53 -8.83
C LEU A 8 8.15 -8.13 -8.65
N HIS A 9 9.27 -8.01 -7.92
CA HIS A 9 9.95 -6.74 -7.76
C HIS A 9 10.37 -6.14 -9.10
N ARG A 10 10.99 -6.95 -9.98
CA ARG A 10 11.43 -6.50 -11.30
C ARG A 10 10.25 -6.03 -12.17
N GLN A 11 9.11 -6.73 -12.12
CA GLN A 11 7.90 -6.31 -12.85
C GLN A 11 7.37 -4.96 -12.36
N ILE A 12 7.40 -4.72 -11.04
CA ILE A 12 7.00 -3.43 -10.48
C ILE A 12 7.94 -2.31 -10.94
N GLU A 13 9.25 -2.53 -10.95
CA GLU A 13 10.23 -1.54 -11.43
C GLU A 13 10.04 -1.20 -12.91
N GLN A 14 9.76 -2.21 -13.74
CA GLN A 14 9.51 -2.01 -15.16
C GLN A 14 8.27 -1.15 -15.38
N LEU A 15 7.13 -1.52 -14.77
CA LEU A 15 5.88 -0.76 -14.89
C LEU A 15 6.01 0.67 -14.33
N HIS A 16 6.74 0.84 -13.23
CA HIS A 16 7.02 2.17 -12.66
C HIS A 16 7.76 3.08 -13.65
N THR A 17 8.75 2.53 -14.35
CA THR A 17 9.55 3.27 -15.34
C THR A 17 8.70 3.67 -16.54
N GLU A 18 7.79 2.81 -16.98
CA GLU A 18 6.88 3.05 -18.11
C GLU A 18 5.78 4.09 -17.78
N ALA A 19 5.31 4.15 -16.53
CA ALA A 19 4.24 5.04 -16.12
C ALA A 19 4.63 6.54 -16.06
N HIS A 20 5.93 6.87 -15.98
CA HIS A 20 6.45 8.25 -15.90
C HIS A 20 5.67 9.18 -14.94
N GLN A 21 5.34 8.67 -13.75
CA GLN A 21 4.57 9.41 -12.75
C GLN A 21 5.40 10.58 -12.19
N THR A 22 4.97 11.82 -12.40
CA THR A 22 5.67 13.03 -11.92
C THR A 22 4.86 13.83 -10.89
N SER A 23 3.59 13.49 -10.71
CA SER A 23 2.68 14.16 -9.79
C SER A 23 2.67 13.50 -8.42
N LYS A 24 2.53 14.32 -7.38
CA LYS A 24 2.26 13.85 -6.01
C LYS A 24 0.91 13.15 -5.97
N MET A 25 0.85 12.03 -5.26
CA MET A 25 -0.37 11.24 -5.14
C MET A 25 -0.60 10.86 -3.67
N ILE A 26 -1.87 10.70 -3.32
CA ILE A 26 -2.30 10.13 -2.06
C ILE A 26 -2.86 8.75 -2.38
N ILE A 27 -2.36 7.74 -1.68
CA ILE A 27 -2.86 6.37 -1.75
C ILE A 27 -3.32 5.94 -0.37
N TYR A 28 -4.22 4.97 -0.37
CA TYR A 28 -4.85 4.43 0.81
C TYR A 28 -4.54 2.95 0.95
N ARG A 29 -4.34 2.52 2.18
CA ARG A 29 -4.15 1.12 2.52
C ARG A 29 -4.94 0.81 3.78
N ASP A 30 -5.90 -0.08 3.63
CA ASP A 30 -6.57 -0.71 4.76
C ASP A 30 -5.71 -1.81 5.37
N GLN A 31 -5.79 -1.95 6.69
CA GLN A 31 -5.18 -3.05 7.41
C GLN A 31 -5.87 -3.25 8.77
N GLY A 32 -6.28 -4.48 9.05
CA GLY A 32 -6.56 -4.92 10.41
C GLY A 32 -5.26 -5.19 11.16
N MET A 33 -5.14 -4.69 12.41
CA MET A 33 -4.01 -5.02 13.27
C MET A 33 -4.39 -5.13 14.74
N SER A 34 -3.52 -5.75 15.53
CA SER A 34 -3.72 -5.89 16.97
C SER A 34 -3.72 -4.52 17.67
N ASN A 35 -4.43 -4.43 18.79
CA ASN A 35 -4.39 -3.27 19.68
C ASN A 35 -2.95 -2.89 20.08
N ASP A 36 -2.11 -3.88 20.36
CA ASP A 36 -0.71 -3.65 20.77
C ASP A 36 0.12 -3.00 19.68
N ASP A 37 -0.05 -3.43 18.42
CA ASP A 37 0.67 -2.85 17.30
C ASP A 37 0.15 -1.44 16.97
N PHE A 38 -1.16 -1.22 17.10
CA PHE A 38 -1.74 0.12 16.98
C PHE A 38 -1.17 1.08 18.01
N GLU A 39 -1.11 0.69 19.29
CA GLU A 39 -0.57 1.53 20.35
C GLU A 39 0.94 1.77 20.21
N LYS A 40 1.71 0.81 19.65
CA LYS A 40 3.11 1.04 19.30
C LYS A 40 3.25 2.10 18.22
N ILE A 41 2.44 2.01 17.15
CA ILE A 41 2.47 2.97 16.04
C ILE A 41 2.14 4.37 16.56
N LYS A 42 1.07 4.48 17.37
CA LYS A 42 0.63 5.73 17.99
C LYS A 42 1.71 6.36 18.89
N LYS A 43 2.44 5.55 19.66
CA LYS A 43 3.58 6.04 20.48
C LYS A 43 4.79 6.44 19.65
N SER A 44 4.90 5.95 18.41
CA SER A 44 5.96 6.28 17.47
C SER A 44 5.60 7.42 16.50
N GLU A 45 4.63 8.26 16.84
CA GLU A 45 4.25 9.42 16.03
C GLU A 45 5.47 10.30 15.71
N GLY A 46 5.61 10.69 14.44
CA GLY A 46 6.80 11.39 13.92
C GLY A 46 8.00 10.49 13.60
N GLY A 47 7.91 9.19 13.90
CA GLY A 47 8.89 8.17 13.55
C GLY A 47 8.75 7.64 12.11
N LEU A 48 9.57 6.65 11.77
CA LEU A 48 9.52 5.94 10.49
C LEU A 48 8.82 4.59 10.65
N LEU A 49 7.89 4.30 9.75
CA LEU A 49 7.23 3.00 9.65
C LEU A 49 7.80 2.22 8.48
N SER A 50 8.30 1.00 8.74
CA SER A 50 8.83 0.12 7.70
C SER A 50 7.93 -1.10 7.53
N PHE A 51 7.56 -1.39 6.29
CA PHE A 51 6.85 -2.60 5.92
C PHE A 51 7.85 -3.64 5.40
N LYS A 52 7.68 -4.90 5.79
CA LYS A 52 8.55 -6.02 5.35
C LYS A 52 8.04 -6.72 4.08
N ASN A 53 6.86 -6.35 3.62
CA ASN A 53 6.15 -6.97 2.50
C ASN A 53 5.77 -5.90 1.48
N PHE A 54 5.46 -6.34 0.26
CA PHE A 54 4.84 -5.47 -0.74
C PHE A 54 3.51 -4.92 -0.24
N LEU A 55 3.19 -3.71 -0.67
CA LEU A 55 1.96 -3.02 -0.32
C LEU A 55 1.00 -3.07 -1.50
N SER A 56 -0.20 -3.58 -1.24
CA SER A 56 -1.37 -3.32 -2.08
C SER A 56 -2.07 -2.09 -1.52
N THR A 57 -2.40 -1.15 -2.40
CA THR A 57 -2.97 0.16 -2.05
C THR A 57 -3.95 0.59 -3.12
N SER A 58 -4.95 1.38 -2.74
CA SER A 58 -5.93 1.99 -3.64
C SER A 58 -5.71 3.49 -3.74
N ILE A 59 -6.02 4.08 -4.90
CA ILE A 59 -6.15 5.53 -5.04
C ILE A 59 -7.53 5.98 -4.53
N ASP A 60 -8.53 5.11 -4.64
CA ASP A 60 -9.88 5.33 -4.17
C ASP A 60 -9.99 5.03 -2.67
N GLN A 61 -10.39 6.05 -1.90
CA GLN A 61 -10.56 5.98 -0.46
C GLN A 61 -11.74 5.09 -0.05
N ASP A 62 -12.82 5.06 -0.83
CA ASP A 62 -14.06 4.36 -0.49
C ASP A 62 -13.90 2.83 -0.62
N VAL A 63 -13.08 2.40 -1.58
CA VAL A 63 -12.69 0.99 -1.76
C VAL A 63 -11.89 0.48 -0.56
N SER A 64 -10.95 1.29 -0.04
CA SER A 64 -10.17 0.91 1.14
C SER A 64 -10.98 0.98 2.44
N TYR A 65 -11.96 1.89 2.55
CA TYR A 65 -12.81 1.99 3.75
C TYR A 65 -13.66 0.72 3.96
N SER A 66 -14.23 0.18 2.88
CA SER A 66 -15.06 -1.03 2.91
C SER A 66 -14.31 -2.27 3.43
N PHE A 67 -13.00 -2.37 3.16
CA PHE A 67 -12.18 -3.48 3.63
C PHE A 67 -11.79 -3.34 5.10
N ALA A 68 -11.49 -2.11 5.56
CA ALA A 68 -11.21 -1.82 6.96
C ALA A 68 -12.44 -2.06 7.87
N GLU A 69 -13.65 -1.84 7.36
CA GLU A 69 -14.91 -2.10 8.07
C GLU A 69 -15.10 -3.61 8.35
N SER A 70 -14.77 -4.48 7.39
CA SER A 70 -14.85 -5.94 7.58
C SER A 70 -13.88 -6.51 8.62
N ALA A 71 -12.79 -5.80 8.92
CA ALA A 71 -11.86 -6.20 9.99
C ALA A 71 -12.47 -6.01 11.39
N GLY A 72 -13.54 -5.20 11.50
CA GLY A 72 -14.29 -4.97 12.74
C GLY A 72 -15.08 -6.19 13.25
N ASP A 73 -15.23 -7.24 12.43
CA ASP A 73 -15.88 -8.49 12.85
C ASP A 73 -15.02 -9.31 13.83
N ASN A 74 -13.73 -8.98 13.96
CA ASN A 74 -12.85 -9.55 14.99
C ASN A 74 -12.63 -8.55 16.13
N PRO A 75 -13.12 -8.82 17.35
CA PRO A 75 -13.00 -7.90 18.48
C PRO A 75 -11.55 -7.68 18.97
N GLU A 76 -10.60 -8.49 18.51
CA GLU A 76 -9.17 -8.37 18.82
C GLU A 76 -8.39 -7.47 17.84
N LEU A 77 -9.02 -7.05 16.74
CA LEU A 77 -8.38 -6.25 15.69
C LEU A 77 -9.00 -4.85 15.62
N ILE A 78 -8.14 -3.86 15.38
CA ILE A 78 -8.53 -2.51 14.97
C ILE A 78 -8.34 -2.41 13.46
N GLY A 79 -9.41 -2.03 12.75
CA GLY A 79 -9.33 -1.62 11.36
C GLY A 79 -8.71 -0.22 11.25
N ILE A 80 -7.62 -0.11 10.48
CA ILE A 80 -6.91 1.15 10.25
C ILE A 80 -6.87 1.44 8.76
N LEU A 81 -7.01 2.72 8.41
CA LEU A 81 -6.76 3.23 7.08
C LEU A 81 -5.49 4.09 7.08
N PHE A 82 -4.43 3.59 6.45
CA PHE A 82 -3.22 4.38 6.20
C PHE A 82 -3.43 5.28 5.01
N GLN A 83 -3.20 6.58 5.19
CA GLN A 83 -3.11 7.56 4.11
C GLN A 83 -1.63 7.86 3.84
N ILE A 84 -1.13 7.42 2.69
CA ILE A 84 0.28 7.54 2.32
C ILE A 84 0.40 8.58 1.21
N LYS A 85 1.24 9.59 1.44
CA LYS A 85 1.55 10.63 0.44
C LYS A 85 2.84 10.25 -0.28
N ILE A 86 2.76 10.04 -1.58
CA ILE A 86 3.90 9.74 -2.44
C ILE A 86 4.31 11.00 -3.19
N ASP A 87 5.60 11.31 -3.14
CA ASP A 87 6.24 12.30 -3.99
C ASP A 87 7.24 11.57 -4.92
N PRO A 88 6.87 11.32 -6.19
CA PRO A 88 7.72 10.57 -7.12
C PRO A 88 9.08 11.21 -7.38
N LEU A 89 9.24 12.51 -7.12
CA LEU A 89 10.49 13.23 -7.36
C LEU A 89 11.57 12.93 -6.32
N ILE A 90 11.18 12.46 -5.13
CA ILE A 90 12.09 12.13 -4.02
C ILE A 90 11.93 10.69 -3.52
N SER A 91 10.93 9.97 -4.02
CA SER A 91 10.71 8.57 -3.69
C SER A 91 11.69 7.68 -4.45
N THR A 92 12.41 6.84 -3.72
CA THR A 92 13.25 5.77 -4.29
C THR A 92 12.50 4.44 -4.42
N VAL A 93 11.22 4.41 -4.05
CA VAL A 93 10.40 3.19 -4.04
C VAL A 93 9.60 3.12 -5.34
N SER A 94 9.83 2.05 -6.10
CA SER A 94 9.07 1.71 -7.30
C SER A 94 7.66 1.22 -6.96
N PHE A 95 6.67 1.66 -7.72
CA PHE A 95 5.28 1.23 -7.60
C PHE A 95 4.66 1.03 -8.98
N ALA A 96 3.64 0.19 -9.07
CA ALA A 96 2.90 -0.06 -10.30
C ALA A 96 1.41 0.19 -10.05
N SER A 97 0.76 0.97 -10.92
CA SER A 97 -0.70 1.02 -10.93
C SER A 97 -1.24 -0.16 -11.73
N LEU A 98 -2.28 -0.79 -11.20
CA LEU A 98 -2.99 -1.89 -11.86
C LEU A 98 -4.15 -1.39 -12.73
N ASP A 99 -4.44 -0.09 -12.76
CA ASP A 99 -5.58 0.50 -13.49
C ASP A 99 -5.55 0.20 -15.00
N ASN A 100 -4.40 -0.20 -15.53
CA ASN A 100 -4.19 -0.45 -16.95
C ASN A 100 -4.02 -1.95 -17.31
N ILE A 101 -4.14 -2.86 -16.34
CA ILE A 101 -3.89 -4.30 -16.55
C ILE A 101 -5.12 -5.03 -17.11
N ASP A 102 -6.31 -4.43 -17.03
CA ASP A 102 -7.56 -5.01 -17.53
C ASP A 102 -7.59 -5.20 -19.07
N ASN A 103 -6.67 -4.57 -19.82
CA ASN A 103 -6.60 -4.70 -21.28
C ASN A 103 -5.93 -5.99 -21.80
N VAL A 104 -5.53 -6.92 -20.92
CA VAL A 104 -4.80 -8.15 -21.33
C VAL A 104 -5.66 -9.42 -21.26
N LEU A 105 -6.97 -9.32 -20.96
CA LEU A 105 -7.87 -10.48 -20.85
C LEU A 105 -9.11 -10.46 -21.78
N SER A 106 -9.04 -9.81 -22.96
CA SER A 106 -10.06 -9.98 -24.02
C SER A 106 -9.55 -10.81 -25.20
#